data_AF-A0A4Y2QCR3-F1
#
_entry.id   AF-A0A4Y2QCR3-F1
#
_cell.length_a   1.000
_cell.length_b   1.000
_cell.length_c   1.000
_cell.angle_alpha   90.00
_cell.angle_beta   90.00
_cell.angle_gamma   90.00
#
_symmetry.space_group_name_H-M   'P 1'
#
loop_
_entity.id
_entity.type
_entity.pdbx_description
1 polymer ?
#
loop_
_entity_poly.entity_id
_entity_poly.type
_entity_poly.pdbx_seq_one_letter_code
_entity_poly.pdbx_strand_id
1 'polypeptide(L)'
;MKDLDAATEKIQLEILDSSLHSYKIRKIPATQNISWWNQSLEIKKKELNALRRRVKKSTGETREHYQKVYSKKRAIYKKEILHAKRSSWKGFCSKSSSPYGSPHKSTKPANPPSEIFNMLGNPLNGNAKAFAGKMLQQLYPEASGEQTDISFTPSFSEARFSKIEIDNILKRFAKSKAP
;
A
#
# COMPACT_ATOMS: atom_id res chain seq x y z
N MET A 1 -21.93 23.33 -43.35
CA MET A 1 -20.90 22.47 -42.71
C MET A 1 -20.53 22.98 -41.32
N LYS A 2 -20.28 24.30 -41.14
CA LYS A 2 -19.96 24.91 -39.82
C LYS A 2 -21.02 24.72 -38.71
N ASP A 3 -22.31 24.67 -39.06
CA ASP A 3 -23.38 24.49 -38.06
C ASP A 3 -23.44 23.09 -37.46
N LEU A 4 -23.01 22.07 -38.21
CA LEU A 4 -22.99 20.69 -37.73
C LEU A 4 -21.87 20.49 -36.69
N ASP A 5 -20.72 21.11 -36.94
CA ASP A 5 -19.58 21.09 -36.02
C ASP A 5 -19.92 21.84 -34.72
N ALA A 6 -20.56 23.00 -34.82
CA ALA A 6 -21.02 23.77 -33.66
C ALA A 6 -22.08 23.01 -32.82
N ALA A 7 -23.01 22.31 -33.48
CA ALA A 7 -23.98 21.47 -32.79
C ALA A 7 -23.32 20.28 -32.08
N THR A 8 -22.30 19.69 -32.72
CA THR A 8 -21.54 18.56 -32.14
C THR A 8 -20.75 19.00 -30.93
N GLU A 9 -20.07 20.14 -31.00
CA GLU A 9 -19.31 20.72 -29.89
C GLU A 9 -20.22 21.05 -28.70
N LYS A 10 -21.40 21.60 -28.97
CA LYS A 10 -22.41 21.88 -27.94
C LYS A 10 -22.85 20.60 -27.21
N ILE A 11 -23.16 19.54 -27.95
CA ILE A 11 -23.57 18.25 -27.38
C ILE A 11 -22.43 17.64 -26.57
N GLN A 12 -21.19 17.71 -27.05
CA GLN A 12 -20.02 17.22 -26.33
C GLN A 12 -19.80 17.96 -25.01
N LEU A 13 -19.92 19.28 -25.01
CA LEU A 13 -19.82 20.10 -23.80
C LEU A 13 -20.93 19.77 -22.80
N GLU A 14 -22.16 19.57 -23.27
CA GLU A 14 -23.32 19.27 -22.42
C GLU A 14 -23.26 17.86 -21.83
N ILE A 15 -22.74 16.88 -22.58
CA ILE A 15 -22.43 15.53 -22.08
C ILE A 15 -21.31 15.61 -21.03
N LEU A 16 -20.28 16.41 -21.28
CA LEU A 16 -19.16 16.55 -20.37
C LEU A 16 -19.58 17.25 -19.08
N ASP A 17 -20.39 18.31 -19.16
CA ASP A 17 -20.97 19.00 -18.01
C ASP A 17 -21.90 18.09 -17.21
N SER A 18 -22.83 17.39 -17.89
CA SER A 18 -23.73 16.40 -17.26
C SER A 18 -22.94 15.28 -16.58
N SER A 19 -21.85 14.82 -17.20
CA SER A 19 -20.97 13.82 -16.63
C SER A 19 -20.26 14.37 -15.38
N LEU A 20 -19.66 15.56 -15.45
CA LEU A 20 -19.02 16.22 -14.31
C LEU A 20 -20.01 16.47 -13.15
N HIS A 21 -21.26 16.81 -13.44
CA HIS A 21 -22.32 16.98 -12.45
C HIS A 21 -22.76 15.64 -11.82
N SER A 22 -22.83 14.58 -12.63
CA SER A 22 -23.21 13.22 -12.21
C SER A 22 -22.10 12.52 -11.42
N TYR A 23 -20.84 12.78 -11.79
CA TYR A 23 -19.69 12.51 -10.94
C TYR A 23 -19.76 13.47 -9.75
N LYS A 24 -20.63 13.19 -8.77
CA LYS A 24 -20.43 13.66 -7.39
C LYS A 24 -18.99 13.30 -7.06
N ILE A 25 -18.10 14.28 -7.13
CA ILE A 25 -16.76 14.20 -6.58
C ILE A 25 -17.03 13.89 -5.12
N ARG A 26 -17.03 12.59 -4.78
CA ARG A 26 -17.20 12.15 -3.41
C ARG A 26 -16.07 12.83 -2.71
N LYS A 27 -16.36 13.88 -1.93
CA LYS A 27 -15.36 14.53 -1.09
C LYS A 27 -14.77 13.39 -0.30
N ILE A 28 -13.55 12.99 -0.63
CA ILE A 28 -12.86 11.95 0.12
C ILE A 28 -12.75 12.62 1.49
N PRO A 29 -13.44 12.10 2.53
CA PRO A 29 -13.35 12.71 3.83
C PRO A 29 -11.86 12.79 4.15
N ALA A 30 -11.38 14.00 4.45
CA ALA A 30 -9.99 14.25 4.72
C ALA A 30 -9.52 13.15 5.68
N THR A 31 -8.58 12.33 5.24
CA THR A 31 -8.08 11.21 6.04
C THR A 31 -7.63 11.81 7.37
N GLN A 32 -8.17 11.29 8.48
CA GLN A 32 -7.78 11.77 9.81
C GLN A 32 -6.26 11.79 9.89
N ASN A 33 -5.68 12.94 10.20
CA ASN A 33 -4.23 13.07 10.30
C ASN A 33 -3.76 12.17 11.45
N ILE A 34 -3.08 11.08 11.10
CA ILE A 34 -2.51 10.15 12.08
C ILE A 34 -1.22 10.79 12.61
N SER A 35 -1.36 11.64 13.63
CA SER A 35 -0.20 12.16 14.35
C SER A 35 0.39 11.04 15.22
N TRP A 36 1.48 10.44 14.73
CA TRP A 36 2.31 9.51 15.50
C TRP A 36 3.42 10.24 16.28
N TRP A 37 3.59 11.55 16.05
CA TRP A 37 4.56 12.37 16.75
C TRP A 37 4.05 12.73 18.14
N ASN A 38 4.92 12.67 19.14
CA ASN A 38 4.59 13.03 20.51
C ASN A 38 5.76 13.75 21.19
N GLN A 39 5.45 14.40 22.32
CA GLN A 39 6.44 15.17 23.09
C GLN A 39 7.62 14.32 23.59
N SER A 40 7.38 13.04 23.92
CA SER A 40 8.44 12.12 24.36
C SER A 40 9.50 11.90 23.27
N LEU A 41 9.06 11.71 22.01
CA LEU A 41 9.96 11.61 20.86
C LEU A 41 10.74 12.90 20.62
N GLU A 42 10.09 14.07 20.79
CA GLU A 42 10.77 15.36 20.66
C GLU A 42 11.87 15.55 21.73
N ILE A 43 11.60 15.18 22.98
CA ILE A 43 12.58 15.22 24.07
C ILE A 43 13.78 14.32 23.73
N LYS A 44 13.54 13.07 23.34
CA LYS A 44 14.61 12.11 23.00
C LYS A 44 15.41 12.54 21.78
N LYS A 45 14.78 13.17 20.79
CA LYS A 45 15.46 13.79 19.65
C LYS A 45 16.41 14.91 20.11
N LYS A 46 15.96 15.79 21.00
CA LYS A 46 16.80 16.86 21.57
C LYS A 46 17.97 16.30 22.37
N GLU A 47 17.75 15.27 23.20
CA GLU A 47 18.82 14.56 23.91
C GLU A 47 19.87 13.95 22.96
N LEU A 48 19.42 13.30 21.88
CA LEU A 48 20.32 12.74 20.87
C LEU A 48 21.14 13.81 20.16
N ASN A 49 20.54 14.96 19.86
CA ASN A 49 21.25 16.08 19.27
C ASN A 49 22.29 16.66 20.24
N ALA A 50 21.98 16.75 21.53
CA ALA A 50 22.95 17.15 22.56
C ALA A 50 24.12 16.16 22.63
N LEU A 51 23.85 14.85 22.65
CA LEU A 51 24.90 13.82 22.62
C LEU A 51 25.75 13.88 21.35
N ARG A 52 25.12 14.05 20.19
CA ARG A 52 25.83 14.21 18.91
C ARG A 52 26.78 15.41 18.95
N ARG A 53 26.36 16.54 19.54
CA ARG A 53 27.21 17.72 19.74
C ARG A 53 28.40 17.41 20.67
N ARG A 54 28.17 16.68 21.77
CA ARG A 54 29.24 16.26 22.70
C ARG A 54 30.28 15.37 22.02
N VAL A 55 29.85 14.38 21.22
CA VAL A 55 30.75 13.54 20.42
C VAL A 55 31.60 14.39 19.46
N LYS A 56 31.00 15.38 18.80
CA LYS A 56 31.74 16.27 17.87
C LYS A 56 32.78 17.14 18.59
N LYS A 57 32.49 17.59 19.82
CA LYS A 57 33.36 18.48 20.60
C LYS A 57 34.43 17.76 21.43
N SER A 58 34.32 16.45 21.62
CA SER A 58 35.25 15.66 22.44
C SER A 58 36.29 14.94 21.59
N THR A 59 37.41 14.60 22.21
CA THR A 59 38.53 13.86 21.63
C THR A 59 38.94 12.72 22.58
N GLY A 60 39.68 11.73 22.06
CA GLY A 60 40.19 10.59 22.83
C GLY A 60 39.09 9.73 23.47
N GLU A 61 39.39 9.20 24.66
CA GLU A 61 38.52 8.26 25.40
C GLU A 61 37.14 8.85 25.74
N THR A 62 37.09 10.14 26.07
CA THR A 62 35.83 10.86 26.33
C THR A 62 34.89 10.83 25.12
N ARG A 63 35.44 10.95 23.91
CA ARG A 63 34.66 10.86 22.67
C ARG A 63 34.08 9.46 22.48
N GLU A 64 34.88 8.42 22.71
CA GLU A 64 34.43 7.04 22.60
C GLU A 64 33.31 6.72 23.58
N HIS A 65 33.42 7.20 24.82
CA HIS A 65 32.35 7.09 25.82
C HIS A 65 31.03 7.69 25.29
N TYR A 66 31.07 8.95 24.83
CA TYR A 66 29.87 9.60 24.30
C TYR A 66 29.35 8.92 23.03
N GLN A 67 30.22 8.37 22.19
CA GLN A 67 29.83 7.66 20.97
C GLN A 67 29.12 6.34 21.29
N LYS A 68 29.59 5.59 22.30
CA LYS A 68 28.91 4.39 22.83
C LYS A 68 27.52 4.75 23.37
N VAL A 69 27.43 5.80 24.19
CA VAL A 69 26.15 6.28 24.76
C VAL A 69 25.19 6.74 23.66
N TYR A 70 25.67 7.52 22.69
CA TYR A 70 24.89 7.99 21.55
C TYR A 70 24.31 6.82 20.75
N SER A 71 25.14 5.81 20.45
CA SER A 71 24.72 4.66 19.66
C SER A 71 23.59 3.87 20.35
N LYS A 72 23.71 3.64 21.66
CA LYS A 72 22.67 2.98 22.48
C LYS A 72 21.37 3.79 22.48
N LYS A 73 21.42 5.09 22.80
CA LYS A 73 20.22 5.96 22.81
C LYS A 73 19.58 6.06 21.43
N ARG A 74 20.38 6.08 20.35
CA ARG A 74 19.87 6.15 18.98
C ARG A 74 19.11 4.89 18.59
N ALA A 75 19.60 3.72 19.01
CA ALA A 75 18.89 2.46 18.77
C ALA A 75 17.53 2.43 19.46
N ILE A 76 17.46 2.87 20.72
CA ILE A 76 16.20 2.98 21.48
C ILE A 76 15.23 3.95 20.80
N TYR A 77 15.68 5.16 20.47
CA TYR A 77 14.87 6.17 19.80
C TYR A 77 14.28 5.67 18.45
N LYS A 78 15.08 4.94 17.65
CA LYS A 78 14.59 4.31 16.43
C LYS A 78 13.48 3.29 16.70
N LYS A 79 13.67 2.42 17.70
CA LYS A 79 12.65 1.43 18.08
C LYS A 79 11.35 2.12 18.51
N GLU A 80 11.44 3.21 19.26
CA GLU A 80 10.28 3.96 19.71
C GLU A 80 9.55 4.71 18.59
N ILE A 81 10.27 5.28 17.62
CA ILE A 81 9.64 5.85 16.42
C ILE A 81 8.83 4.77 15.69
N LEU A 82 9.42 3.60 15.47
CA LEU A 82 8.75 2.51 14.78
C LEU A 82 7.53 2.02 15.57
N HIS A 83 7.66 1.91 16.88
CA HIS A 83 6.57 1.58 17.77
C HIS A 83 5.45 2.60 17.69
N ALA A 84 5.74 3.90 17.83
CA ALA A 84 4.77 4.98 17.77
C ALA A 84 4.02 5.00 16.43
N LYS A 85 4.75 4.87 15.31
CA LYS A 85 4.14 4.75 13.97
C LYS A 85 3.19 3.56 13.89
N ARG A 86 3.63 2.38 14.34
CA ARG A 86 2.84 1.15 14.32
C ARG A 86 1.62 1.23 15.23
N SER A 87 1.76 1.77 16.43
CA SER A 87 0.64 1.93 17.38
C SER A 87 -0.39 2.93 16.86
N SER A 88 0.05 4.05 16.29
CA SER A 88 -0.85 5.04 15.70
C SER A 88 -1.57 4.47 14.48
N TRP A 89 -0.87 3.72 13.62
CA TRP A 89 -1.49 3.03 12.49
C TRP A 89 -2.50 1.97 12.94
N LYS A 90 -2.13 1.15 13.95
CA LYS A 90 -3.04 0.15 14.54
C LYS A 90 -4.31 0.81 15.08
N GLY A 91 -4.17 1.89 15.85
CA GLY A 91 -5.30 2.63 16.38
C GLY A 91 -6.17 3.26 15.30
N PHE A 92 -5.58 3.72 14.20
CA PHE A 92 -6.31 4.22 13.04
C PHE A 92 -7.10 3.11 12.33
N CYS A 93 -6.48 1.95 12.10
CA CYS A 93 -7.14 0.78 11.51
C CYS A 93 -8.31 0.29 12.37
N SER A 94 -8.13 0.21 13.70
CA SER A 94 -9.17 -0.24 14.63
C SER A 94 -10.40 0.67 14.67
N LYS A 95 -10.28 1.96 14.30
CA LYS A 95 -11.41 2.89 14.23
C LYS A 95 -12.23 2.73 12.94
N SER A 96 -11.73 2.03 11.93
CA SER A 96 -12.44 1.86 10.68
C SER A 96 -13.37 0.65 10.74
N SER A 97 -14.67 0.89 10.52
CA SER A 97 -15.68 -0.16 10.46
C SER A 97 -15.61 -0.99 9.16
N SER A 98 -15.16 -0.37 8.06
CA SER A 98 -15.11 -1.03 6.75
C SER A 98 -13.71 -1.58 6.43
N PRO A 99 -13.60 -2.84 5.98
CA PRO A 99 -12.31 -3.43 5.59
C PRO A 99 -11.66 -2.70 4.40
N TYR A 100 -12.45 -2.07 3.53
CA TYR A 100 -11.99 -1.24 2.40
C TYR A 100 -12.15 0.26 2.64
N GLY A 101 -12.26 0.65 3.91
CA GLY A 101 -12.48 2.02 4.36
C GLY A 101 -11.24 2.92 4.24
N SER A 102 -11.20 3.93 5.10
CA SER A 102 -10.11 4.92 5.14
C SER A 102 -8.69 4.30 5.17
N PRO A 103 -8.41 3.24 5.97
CA PRO A 103 -7.07 2.62 6.02
C PRO A 103 -6.58 2.07 4.68
N HIS A 104 -7.44 1.36 3.96
CA HIS A 104 -7.13 0.80 2.64
C HIS A 104 -6.88 1.89 1.58
N LYS A 105 -7.59 3.03 1.67
CA LYS A 105 -7.38 4.17 0.78
C LYS A 105 -6.09 4.93 1.09
N SER A 106 -5.72 5.03 2.36
CA SER A 106 -4.49 5.70 2.81
C SER A 106 -3.20 4.93 2.51
N THR A 107 -3.28 3.63 2.22
CA THR A 107 -2.13 2.80 1.82
C THR A 107 -1.86 2.81 0.32
N LYS A 108 -2.71 3.46 -0.49
CA LYS A 108 -2.44 3.59 -1.92
C LYS A 108 -1.16 4.41 -2.10
N PRO A 109 -0.20 3.94 -2.90
CA PRO A 109 1.00 4.73 -3.18
C PRO A 109 0.58 6.08 -3.76
N ALA A 110 1.29 7.14 -3.34
CA ALA A 110 1.03 8.49 -3.83
C ALA A 110 1.13 8.57 -5.36
N ASN A 111 1.95 7.70 -5.94
CA ASN A 111 2.15 7.60 -7.37
C ASN A 111 1.33 6.42 -7.89
N PRO A 112 0.50 6.60 -8.92
CA PRO A 112 -0.17 5.49 -9.58
C PRO A 112 0.88 4.49 -10.09
N PRO A 113 0.54 3.19 -10.18
CA PRO A 113 1.49 2.17 -10.66
C PRO A 113 2.19 2.56 -11.95
N SER A 114 1.49 3.22 -12.88
CA SER A 114 2.03 3.77 -14.13
C SER A 114 3.26 4.67 -13.92
N GLU A 115 3.26 5.55 -12.92
CA GLU A 115 4.41 6.42 -12.62
C GLU A 115 5.59 5.65 -12.02
N ILE A 116 5.33 4.63 -11.20
CA ILE A 116 6.36 3.73 -10.66
C ILE A 116 7.03 2.97 -11.82
N PHE A 117 6.25 2.50 -12.80
CA PHE A 117 6.77 1.83 -13.98
C PHE A 117 7.57 2.76 -14.90
N ASN A 118 7.17 4.03 -15.02
CA ASN A 118 7.92 5.04 -15.77
C ASN A 118 9.27 5.36 -15.10
N MET A 119 9.32 5.44 -13.77
CA MET A 119 10.55 5.69 -13.00
C MET A 119 11.54 4.52 -13.05
N LEU A 120 11.08 3.29 -13.27
CA LEU A 120 11.91 2.09 -13.37
C LEU A 120 12.61 1.94 -14.74
N GLY A 121 12.56 2.95 -15.60
CA GLY A 121 13.40 3.05 -16.79
C GLY A 121 12.85 2.39 -18.05
N ASN A 122 11.56 2.08 -18.12
CA ASN A 122 10.93 1.69 -19.39
C ASN A 122 10.21 2.91 -20.00
N PRO A 123 10.78 3.56 -21.03
CA PRO A 123 10.09 4.64 -21.71
C PRO A 123 8.81 4.09 -22.35
N LEU A 124 7.71 4.80 -22.13
CA LEU A 124 6.37 4.60 -22.68
C LEU A 124 6.33 4.78 -24.22
N ASN A 125 7.19 4.09 -24.95
CA ASN A 125 7.22 4.11 -26.40
C ASN A 125 6.85 2.70 -26.90
N GLY A 126 5.56 2.36 -26.77
CA GLY A 126 5.03 1.09 -27.27
C GLY A 126 3.57 0.81 -26.89
N ASN A 127 2.88 0.06 -27.75
CA ASN A 127 1.54 -0.51 -27.53
C ASN A 127 1.51 -1.30 -26.19
N ALA A 128 0.46 -1.12 -25.38
CA ALA A 128 0.24 -1.80 -24.11
C ALA A 128 0.45 -3.34 -24.18
N LYS A 129 0.11 -3.96 -25.32
CA LYS A 129 0.32 -5.40 -25.57
C LYS A 129 1.81 -5.78 -25.56
N ALA A 130 2.66 -4.97 -26.18
CA ALA A 130 4.10 -5.21 -26.23
C ALA A 130 4.76 -5.06 -24.85
N PHE A 131 4.26 -4.11 -24.04
CA PHE A 131 4.71 -3.94 -22.66
C PHE A 131 4.31 -5.12 -21.77
N ALA A 132 3.05 -5.55 -21.84
CA ALA A 132 2.58 -6.74 -21.11
C ALA A 132 3.42 -7.98 -21.47
N GLY A 133 3.76 -8.16 -22.77
CA GLY A 133 4.65 -9.23 -23.23
C GLY A 133 6.05 -9.16 -22.62
N LYS A 134 6.66 -7.97 -22.58
CA LYS A 134 7.99 -7.79 -21.94
C LYS A 134 7.97 -8.05 -20.44
N MET A 135 6.92 -7.62 -19.73
CA MET A 135 6.76 -7.92 -18.31
C MET A 135 6.61 -9.43 -18.06
N LEU A 136 5.80 -10.11 -18.87
CA LEU A 136 5.64 -11.56 -18.83
C LEU A 136 6.98 -12.27 -19.02
N GLN A 137 7.76 -11.86 -20.02
CA GLN A 137 9.08 -12.43 -20.30
C GLN A 137 10.09 -12.20 -19.16
N GLN A 138 10.06 -11.02 -18.54
CA GLN A 138 10.97 -10.69 -17.43
C GLN A 138 10.60 -11.44 -16.14
N LEU A 139 9.30 -11.60 -15.86
CA LEU A 139 8.83 -12.27 -14.65
C LEU A 139 8.86 -13.80 -14.80
N TYR A 140 8.65 -14.30 -16.02
CA TYR A 140 8.57 -15.72 -16.34
C TYR A 140 9.36 -16.03 -17.61
N PRO A 141 10.71 -16.11 -17.52
CA PRO A 141 11.57 -16.35 -18.68
C PRO A 141 11.24 -17.68 -19.39
N GLU A 142 10.83 -18.68 -18.62
CA GLU A 142 10.47 -20.03 -19.10
C GLU A 142 9.18 -20.07 -19.93
N ALA A 143 8.31 -19.07 -19.81
CA ALA A 143 7.05 -18.99 -20.55
C ALA A 143 7.22 -18.46 -21.98
N SER A 144 8.47 -18.22 -22.42
CA SER A 144 8.80 -17.65 -23.74
C SER A 144 8.98 -18.69 -24.86
N GLY A 145 8.86 -19.98 -24.55
CA GLY A 145 8.69 -21.02 -25.58
C GLY A 145 7.32 -20.90 -26.26
N GLU A 146 7.25 -21.28 -27.54
CA GLU A 146 5.98 -21.37 -28.28
C GLU A 146 4.95 -22.13 -27.43
N GLN A 147 3.82 -21.49 -27.15
CA GLN A 147 2.67 -22.15 -26.55
C GLN A 147 2.19 -23.21 -27.53
N THR A 148 2.71 -24.42 -27.39
CA THR A 148 1.99 -25.62 -27.82
C THR A 148 0.77 -25.74 -26.90
N ASP A 149 -0.36 -26.04 -27.51
CA ASP A 149 -1.69 -26.01 -26.91
C ASP A 149 -1.69 -26.43 -25.44
N ILE A 150 -2.13 -25.50 -24.59
CA ILE A 150 -2.36 -25.74 -23.16
C ILE A 150 -3.51 -26.75 -23.06
N SER A 151 -3.16 -28.04 -23.15
CA SER A 151 -4.05 -29.10 -22.73
C SER A 151 -4.24 -28.90 -21.22
N PHE A 152 -5.42 -28.43 -20.84
CA PHE A 152 -5.86 -28.44 -19.45
C PHE A 152 -6.00 -29.91 -19.04
N THR A 153 -4.91 -30.53 -18.58
CA THR A 153 -5.00 -31.70 -17.73
C THR A 153 -5.47 -31.19 -16.36
N PRO A 154 -6.69 -31.51 -15.90
CA PRO A 154 -7.11 -31.16 -14.56
C PRO A 154 -6.38 -32.09 -13.58
N SER A 155 -5.10 -31.81 -13.30
CA SER A 155 -4.32 -32.55 -12.31
C SER A 155 -4.60 -32.07 -10.87
N PHE A 156 -5.65 -31.27 -10.67
CA PHE A 156 -6.13 -30.95 -9.34
C PHE A 156 -7.22 -31.93 -8.93
N SER A 157 -6.80 -33.13 -8.50
CA SER A 157 -7.66 -34.01 -7.71
C SER A 157 -7.74 -33.41 -6.31
N GLU A 158 -8.67 -32.48 -6.09
CA GLU A 158 -8.99 -32.02 -4.74
C GLU A 158 -9.38 -33.25 -3.89
N ALA A 159 -8.73 -33.40 -2.73
CA ALA A 159 -9.02 -34.50 -1.85
C ALA A 159 -10.49 -34.42 -1.41
N ARG A 160 -11.26 -35.49 -1.64
CA ARG A 160 -12.64 -35.55 -1.13
C ARG A 160 -12.61 -35.43 0.39
N PHE A 161 -13.53 -34.63 0.94
CA PHE A 161 -13.69 -34.50 2.38
C PHE A 161 -13.88 -35.86 3.04
N SER A 162 -13.19 -36.07 4.15
CA SER A 162 -13.41 -37.24 5.01
C SER A 162 -14.73 -37.09 5.78
N LYS A 163 -15.39 -38.22 6.05
CA LYS A 163 -16.61 -38.26 6.87
C LYS A 163 -16.42 -37.58 8.23
N ILE A 164 -15.23 -37.69 8.80
CA ILE A 164 -14.86 -37.06 10.09
C ILE A 164 -14.81 -35.53 9.98
N GLU A 165 -14.32 -34.99 8.86
CA GLU A 165 -14.28 -33.54 8.63
C GLU A 165 -15.70 -32.96 8.54
N ILE A 166 -16.58 -33.65 7.81
CA ILE A 166 -18.00 -33.29 7.68
C ILE A 166 -18.68 -33.30 9.05
N ASP A 167 -18.50 -34.37 9.84
CA ASP A 167 -19.11 -34.49 11.18
C ASP A 167 -18.62 -33.40 12.14
N ASN A 168 -17.34 -33.02 12.05
CA ASN A 168 -16.77 -31.94 12.86
C ASN A 168 -17.34 -30.57 12.50
N ILE A 169 -17.62 -30.33 11.21
CA ILE A 169 -18.27 -29.11 10.75
C ILE A 169 -19.72 -29.06 11.25
N LEU A 170 -20.47 -30.15 11.09
CA LEU A 170 -21.87 -30.26 11.55
C LEU A 170 -22.00 -30.05 13.07
N LYS A 171 -21.06 -30.56 13.87
CA LYS A 171 -21.04 -30.35 15.32
C LYS A 171 -20.83 -28.88 15.73
N ARG A 172 -20.21 -28.06 14.88
CA ARG A 172 -19.94 -26.65 15.16
C ARG A 172 -21.14 -25.74 14.87
N PHE A 173 -22.17 -26.24 14.19
CA PHE A 173 -23.39 -25.47 13.98
C PHE A 173 -24.20 -25.35 15.27
N ALA A 174 -24.64 -24.13 15.57
CA ALA A 174 -25.52 -23.86 16.71
C ALA A 174 -26.89 -24.50 16.43
N LYS A 175 -27.22 -25.58 17.16
CA LYS A 175 -28.46 -26.36 17.00
C LYS A 175 -29.76 -25.59 17.27
N SER A 176 -29.66 -24.34 17.73
CA SER A 176 -30.78 -23.53 18.21
C SER A 176 -31.09 -22.30 17.35
N LYS A 177 -30.50 -22.18 16.15
CA LYS A 177 -30.90 -21.14 15.20
C LYS A 177 -31.69 -21.79 14.08
N ALA A 178 -32.96 -21.39 13.95
CA ALA A 178 -33.81 -21.76 12.83
C ALA A 178 -33.25 -21.16 11.52
N PRO A 179 -33.62 -21.72 10.35
CA PRO A 179 -33.17 -21.25 9.03
C PRO A 179 -33.41 -19.76 8.79
#